data_AF-A0A7S1VY05-F1
#
_entry.id   AF-A0A7S1VY05-F1
#
_cell.length_a   1.000
_cell.length_b   1.000
_cell.length_c   1.000
_cell.angle_alpha   90.00
_cell.angle_beta   90.00
_cell.angle_gamma   90.00
#
_symmetry.space_group_name_H-M   'P 1'
#
loop_
_entity.id
_entity.type
_entity.pdbx_description
1 polymer ?
#
loop_
_entity_poly.entity_id
_entity_poly.type
_entity_poly.pdbx_seq_one_letter_code
_entity_poly.pdbx_strand_id
1 'polypeptide(L)'
;MPWRNDKKKILDAEKIDNNLYWSAEQYRNPDLEHGQLKEFQAAGIDVHSISADPKFIDPENYDLHVADDSPALKLGFKNFPMDNFGVRKAEFRKIADRAHKEYQKFNPEQIWGRFESADATARASKVTIHTLFGAKVKDLTTEEEKSVAGVGELAGIYVIEVPRDSVAARAGIVAGDAILAVNGRKVTNVAALRRRLKRAKGKTVELHVVGAKDRKIKVEVE
;
A
#
# COMPACT_ATOMS: atom_id res chain seq x y z
N MET A 1 -1.94 1.82 -17.77
CA MET A 1 -1.41 0.83 -16.82
C MET A 1 -0.77 -0.32 -17.60
N PRO A 2 0.53 -0.61 -17.41
CA PRO A 2 1.33 -1.50 -18.27
C PRO A 2 0.91 -2.98 -18.29
N TRP A 3 0.03 -3.40 -17.38
CA TRP A 3 -0.42 -4.80 -17.25
C TRP A 3 -1.60 -5.20 -18.15
N ARG A 4 -2.15 -4.28 -18.96
CA ARG A 4 -3.30 -4.57 -19.85
C ARG A 4 -2.95 -5.31 -21.15
N ASN A 5 -1.68 -5.38 -21.55
CA ASN A 5 -1.30 -5.86 -22.89
C ASN A 5 -0.75 -7.28 -22.95
N ASP A 6 -0.61 -7.98 -21.82
CA ASP A 6 0.00 -9.30 -21.78
C ASP A 6 -1.07 -10.37 -21.50
N LYS A 7 -1.81 -10.76 -22.55
CA LYS A 7 -2.95 -11.70 -22.49
C LYS A 7 -2.61 -13.08 -21.88
N LYS A 8 -1.32 -13.41 -21.73
CA LYS A 8 -0.82 -14.67 -21.16
C LYS A 8 -0.39 -14.57 -19.69
N LYS A 9 -0.50 -13.40 -19.06
CA LYS A 9 -0.10 -13.17 -17.65
C LYS A 9 -1.20 -12.58 -16.78
N ILE A 10 -2.44 -12.59 -17.26
CA ILE A 10 -3.58 -12.33 -16.42
C ILE A 10 -3.80 -13.64 -15.65
N LEU A 11 -3.52 -13.60 -14.34
CA LEU A 11 -3.99 -14.47 -13.24
C LEU A 11 -4.53 -15.85 -13.67
N ASP A 12 -3.95 -16.96 -13.18
CA ASP A 12 -4.47 -18.33 -13.41
C ASP A 12 -6.01 -18.34 -13.38
N ALA A 13 -6.65 -18.36 -14.56
CA ALA A 13 -8.10 -18.20 -14.67
C ALA A 13 -8.84 -19.36 -13.97
N GLU A 14 -8.19 -20.51 -13.83
CA GLU A 14 -8.68 -21.66 -13.06
C GLU A 14 -8.72 -21.42 -11.54
N LYS A 15 -7.97 -20.42 -11.02
CA LYS A 15 -7.94 -20.10 -9.58
C LYS A 15 -8.91 -18.99 -9.20
N ILE A 16 -9.41 -18.23 -10.17
CA ILE A 16 -10.32 -17.11 -9.94
C ILE A 16 -11.64 -17.47 -10.62
N ASP A 17 -12.44 -18.24 -9.88
CA ASP A 17 -13.76 -18.70 -10.30
C ASP A 17 -14.60 -19.04 -9.06
N ASN A 18 -15.93 -19.07 -9.19
CA ASN A 18 -16.88 -19.30 -8.09
C ASN A 18 -16.86 -18.23 -6.99
N ASN A 19 -16.65 -16.97 -7.37
CA ASN A 19 -16.71 -15.80 -6.51
C ASN A 19 -18.10 -15.15 -6.54
N LEU A 20 -18.46 -14.50 -5.43
CA LEU A 20 -19.57 -13.57 -5.38
C LEU A 20 -19.02 -12.15 -5.23
N TYR A 21 -19.32 -11.29 -6.20
CA TYR A 21 -19.02 -9.87 -6.15
C TYR A 21 -20.22 -9.10 -5.64
N TRP A 22 -19.99 -8.24 -4.67
CA TRP A 22 -21.01 -7.37 -4.10
C TRP A 22 -20.41 -6.07 -3.59
N SER A 23 -21.19 -5.01 -3.68
CA SER A 23 -20.90 -3.72 -3.05
C SER A 23 -22.16 -3.23 -2.36
N ALA A 24 -22.01 -2.66 -1.17
CA ALA A 24 -23.09 -1.90 -0.56
C ALA A 24 -23.52 -0.76 -1.49
N GLU A 25 -24.80 -0.42 -1.47
CA GLU A 25 -25.41 0.53 -2.38
C GLU A 25 -24.71 1.90 -2.35
N GLN A 26 -24.32 2.38 -1.17
CA GLN A 26 -23.62 3.67 -1.03
C GLN A 26 -22.20 3.69 -1.61
N TYR A 27 -21.59 2.52 -1.88
CA TYR A 27 -20.24 2.39 -2.43
C TYR A 27 -20.25 1.81 -3.84
N ARG A 28 -21.44 1.63 -4.41
CA ARG A 28 -21.66 1.08 -5.73
C ARG A 28 -21.01 2.00 -6.75
N ASN A 29 -19.89 1.55 -7.33
CA ASN A 29 -19.30 2.24 -8.45
C ASN A 29 -20.05 1.82 -9.73
N PRO A 30 -20.84 2.71 -10.35
CA PRO A 30 -21.56 2.38 -11.57
C PRO A 30 -20.61 1.93 -12.68
N ASP A 31 -19.36 2.42 -12.74
CA ASP A 31 -18.38 2.00 -13.76
C ASP A 31 -17.91 0.54 -13.58
N LEU A 32 -17.98 -0.01 -12.37
CA LEU A 32 -17.65 -1.42 -12.10
C LEU A 32 -18.85 -2.36 -12.31
N GLU A 33 -20.07 -1.82 -12.26
CA GLU A 33 -21.28 -2.61 -12.52
C GLU A 33 -21.50 -2.95 -14.00
N HIS A 34 -20.89 -2.19 -14.91
CA HIS A 34 -21.16 -2.28 -16.35
C HIS A 34 -20.22 -3.25 -17.06
N GLY A 35 -20.24 -4.50 -16.64
CA GLY A 35 -19.89 -5.61 -17.53
C GLY A 35 -18.47 -6.15 -17.45
N GLN A 36 -17.63 -5.72 -16.51
CA GLN A 36 -16.28 -6.29 -16.40
C GLN A 36 -16.31 -7.80 -16.11
N LEU A 37 -17.21 -8.26 -15.23
CA LEU A 37 -17.44 -9.71 -15.03
C LEU A 37 -17.96 -10.37 -16.32
N LYS A 38 -18.90 -9.75 -17.04
CA LYS A 38 -19.42 -10.29 -18.31
C LYS A 38 -18.34 -10.38 -19.39
N GLU A 39 -17.43 -9.41 -19.44
CA GLU A 39 -16.27 -9.40 -20.34
C GLU A 39 -15.29 -10.53 -20.00
N PHE A 40 -15.03 -10.76 -18.71
CA PHE A 40 -14.23 -11.88 -18.25
C PHE A 40 -14.89 -13.21 -18.61
N GLN A 41 -16.18 -13.36 -18.35
CA GLN A 41 -16.96 -14.56 -18.69
C GLN A 41 -16.94 -14.81 -20.21
N ALA A 42 -17.12 -13.78 -21.03
CA ALA A 42 -17.03 -13.87 -22.49
C ALA A 42 -15.63 -14.24 -22.98
N ALA A 43 -14.58 -13.90 -22.21
CA ALA A 43 -13.20 -14.30 -22.46
C ALA A 43 -12.84 -15.69 -21.88
N GLY A 44 -13.79 -16.40 -21.26
CA GLY A 44 -13.58 -17.70 -20.64
C GLY A 44 -12.90 -17.67 -19.27
N ILE A 45 -12.96 -16.52 -18.57
CA ILE A 45 -12.37 -16.29 -17.25
C ILE A 45 -13.52 -16.10 -16.24
N ASP A 46 -13.36 -16.61 -15.02
CA ASP A 46 -14.28 -16.35 -13.90
C ASP A 46 -15.76 -16.70 -14.25
N VAL A 47 -15.92 -17.80 -14.99
CA VAL A 47 -17.14 -18.14 -15.74
C VAL A 47 -18.32 -18.51 -14.85
N HIS A 48 -18.08 -19.01 -13.63
CA HIS A 48 -19.11 -19.41 -12.67
C HIS A 48 -19.36 -18.35 -11.58
N SER A 49 -18.56 -17.29 -11.55
CA SER A 49 -18.74 -16.19 -10.60
C SER A 49 -19.97 -15.34 -10.93
N ILE A 50 -20.50 -14.67 -9.90
CA ILE A 50 -21.73 -13.89 -10.00
C ILE A 50 -21.56 -12.53 -9.31
N SER A 51 -22.34 -11.54 -9.75
CA SER A 51 -22.59 -10.32 -9.01
C SER A 51 -23.99 -10.40 -8.42
N ALA A 52 -24.10 -10.46 -7.09
CA ALA A 52 -25.37 -10.68 -6.39
C ALA A 52 -25.30 -10.22 -4.93
N ASP A 53 -26.46 -10.03 -4.30
CA ASP A 53 -26.56 -9.80 -2.85
C ASP A 53 -26.13 -11.07 -2.08
N PRO A 54 -25.11 -11.00 -1.19
CA PRO A 54 -24.68 -12.13 -0.38
C PRO A 54 -25.71 -12.53 0.68
N LYS A 55 -26.69 -11.69 1.01
CA LYS A 55 -27.71 -11.92 2.04
C LYS A 55 -27.10 -12.19 3.42
N PHE A 56 -26.32 -11.24 3.93
CA PHE A 56 -25.79 -11.31 5.29
C PHE A 56 -26.92 -11.36 6.34
N ILE A 57 -26.72 -12.12 7.41
CA ILE A 57 -27.73 -12.31 8.47
C ILE A 57 -27.91 -11.04 9.31
N ASP A 58 -26.82 -10.46 9.83
CA ASP A 58 -26.88 -9.25 10.65
C ASP A 58 -25.56 -8.46 10.57
N PRO A 59 -25.33 -7.78 9.43
CA PRO A 59 -24.08 -7.03 9.21
C PRO A 59 -23.92 -5.84 10.16
N GLU A 60 -25.02 -5.29 10.73
CA GLU A 60 -24.96 -4.18 11.68
C GLU A 60 -24.29 -4.59 12.99
N ASN A 61 -24.50 -5.84 13.41
CA ASN A 61 -23.84 -6.43 14.58
C ASN A 61 -22.62 -7.29 14.22
N TYR A 62 -22.07 -7.12 13.02
CA TYR A 62 -20.90 -7.83 12.48
C TYR A 62 -21.09 -9.35 12.30
N ASP A 63 -22.34 -9.82 12.25
CA ASP A 63 -22.64 -11.18 11.79
C ASP A 63 -22.71 -11.21 10.25
N LEU A 64 -21.57 -11.53 9.65
CA LEU A 64 -21.40 -11.66 8.21
C LEU A 64 -21.57 -13.11 7.72
N HIS A 65 -22.19 -13.97 8.52
CA HIS A 65 -22.75 -15.20 7.96
C HIS A 65 -23.80 -14.84 6.90
N VAL A 66 -23.96 -15.72 5.91
CA VAL A 66 -24.98 -15.57 4.89
C VAL A 66 -26.20 -16.43 5.22
N ALA A 67 -27.39 -15.97 4.85
CA ALA A 67 -28.65 -16.70 5.01
C ALA A 67 -28.65 -18.01 4.18
N ASP A 68 -29.50 -18.96 4.56
CA ASP A 68 -29.61 -20.29 3.91
C ASP A 68 -29.97 -20.21 2.42
N ASP A 69 -30.62 -19.13 1.99
CA ASP A 69 -31.00 -18.87 0.60
C ASP A 69 -30.02 -17.94 -0.15
N SER A 70 -28.83 -17.75 0.43
CA SER A 70 -27.76 -16.96 -0.17
C SER A 70 -27.20 -17.63 -1.43
N PRO A 71 -26.94 -16.85 -2.50
CA PRO A 71 -26.29 -17.38 -3.69
C PRO A 71 -24.82 -17.76 -3.44
N ALA A 72 -24.17 -17.23 -2.40
CA ALA A 72 -22.79 -17.60 -2.04
C ALA A 72 -22.67 -19.11 -1.73
N LEU A 73 -23.68 -19.69 -1.06
CA LEU A 73 -23.68 -21.10 -0.69
C LEU A 73 -23.69 -22.01 -1.93
N LYS A 74 -24.32 -21.57 -3.03
CA LYS A 74 -24.33 -22.30 -4.31
C LYS A 74 -22.97 -22.33 -4.99
N LEU A 75 -22.12 -21.35 -4.71
CA LEU A 75 -20.73 -21.28 -5.17
C LEU A 75 -19.76 -22.09 -4.28
N GLY A 76 -20.28 -22.76 -3.25
CA GLY A 76 -19.50 -23.56 -2.32
C GLY A 76 -18.97 -22.81 -1.10
N PHE A 77 -19.37 -21.54 -0.91
CA PHE A 77 -19.10 -20.83 0.35
C PHE A 77 -19.76 -21.57 1.51
N LYS A 78 -19.08 -21.60 2.66
CA LYS A 78 -19.59 -22.18 3.90
C LYS A 78 -19.44 -21.17 5.01
N ASN A 79 -20.55 -20.91 5.70
CA ASN A 79 -20.52 -20.15 6.95
C ASN A 79 -19.49 -20.75 7.91
N PHE A 80 -18.74 -19.88 8.58
CA PHE A 80 -17.69 -20.24 9.53
C PHE A 80 -17.76 -19.32 10.75
N PRO A 81 -17.33 -19.77 11.94
CA PRO A 81 -17.50 -19.02 13.18
C PRO A 81 -16.96 -17.58 13.10
N MET A 82 -17.83 -16.61 13.39
CA MET A 82 -17.55 -15.16 13.30
C MET A 82 -16.79 -14.58 14.51
N ASP A 83 -16.41 -15.41 15.47
CA ASP A 83 -15.87 -15.01 16.78
C ASP A 83 -14.40 -15.40 17.00
N ASN A 84 -13.80 -16.16 16.08
CA ASN A 84 -12.49 -16.78 16.29
C ASN A 84 -11.37 -16.26 15.36
N PHE A 85 -11.51 -15.05 14.84
CA PHE A 85 -10.49 -14.37 14.03
C PHE A 85 -10.21 -12.96 14.54
N GLY A 86 -9.15 -12.33 14.01
CA GLY A 86 -8.72 -11.00 14.43
C GLY A 86 -7.96 -10.99 15.76
N VAL A 87 -8.18 -9.95 16.56
CA VAL A 87 -7.41 -9.67 17.77
C VAL A 87 -7.90 -10.51 18.96
N ARG A 88 -7.24 -11.65 19.20
CA ARG A 88 -7.68 -12.64 20.20
C ARG A 88 -7.17 -12.40 21.62
N LYS A 89 -6.01 -11.75 21.79
CA LYS A 89 -5.47 -11.47 23.13
C LYS A 89 -6.30 -10.40 23.82
N ALA A 90 -6.74 -10.67 25.06
CA ALA A 90 -7.64 -9.77 25.80
C ALA A 90 -7.08 -8.34 25.94
N GLU A 91 -5.77 -8.20 26.17
CA GLU A 91 -5.09 -6.91 26.22
C GLU A 91 -5.20 -6.13 24.91
N PHE A 92 -5.03 -6.80 23.76
CA PHE A 92 -5.10 -6.18 22.44
C PHE A 92 -6.53 -5.96 21.99
N ARG A 93 -7.48 -6.81 22.40
CA ARG A 93 -8.90 -6.61 22.13
C ARG A 93 -9.39 -5.29 22.70
N LYS A 94 -8.99 -4.95 23.94
CA LYS A 94 -9.28 -3.65 24.55
C LYS A 94 -8.70 -2.47 23.77
N ILE A 95 -7.48 -2.62 23.24
CA ILE A 95 -6.83 -1.57 22.43
C ILE A 95 -7.58 -1.40 21.11
N ALA A 96 -7.91 -2.50 20.43
CA ALA A 96 -8.65 -2.51 19.18
C ALA A 96 -10.06 -1.92 19.35
N ASP A 97 -10.80 -2.32 20.39
CA ASP A 97 -12.13 -1.79 20.70
C ASP A 97 -12.08 -0.28 20.97
N ARG A 98 -11.08 0.20 21.71
CA ARG A 98 -10.86 1.63 21.94
C ARG A 98 -10.55 2.35 20.64
N ALA A 99 -9.61 1.83 19.85
CA ALA A 99 -9.21 2.43 18.57
C ALA A 99 -10.38 2.48 17.57
N HIS A 100 -11.22 1.44 17.51
CA HIS A 100 -12.42 1.40 16.66
C HIS A 100 -13.44 2.46 17.09
N LYS A 101 -13.72 2.55 18.40
CA LYS A 101 -14.62 3.60 18.94
C LYS A 101 -14.07 5.00 18.72
N GLU A 102 -12.76 5.18 18.81
CA GLU A 102 -12.12 6.44 18.45
C GLU A 102 -12.28 6.71 16.96
N TYR A 103 -11.99 5.73 16.10
CA TYR A 103 -12.13 5.82 14.63
C TYR A 103 -13.55 6.19 14.19
N GLN A 104 -14.59 5.62 14.81
CA GLN A 104 -15.98 5.93 14.50
C GLN A 104 -16.40 7.36 14.88
N LYS A 105 -15.66 8.04 15.76
CA LYS A 105 -15.92 9.45 16.09
C LYS A 105 -15.34 10.41 15.07
N PHE A 106 -14.48 9.95 14.16
CA PHE A 106 -13.92 10.81 13.13
C PHE A 106 -14.97 11.05 12.05
N ASN A 107 -15.18 12.32 11.70
CA ASN A 107 -16.01 12.68 10.57
C ASN A 107 -15.22 12.43 9.27
N PRO A 108 -15.69 11.55 8.36
CA PRO A 108 -15.03 11.30 7.09
C PRO A 108 -14.76 12.58 6.28
N GLU A 109 -15.64 13.59 6.36
CA GLU A 109 -15.45 14.87 5.68
C GLU A 109 -14.24 15.67 6.19
N GLN A 110 -13.86 15.52 7.46
CA GLN A 110 -12.64 16.16 8.00
C GLN A 110 -11.35 15.53 7.47
N ILE A 111 -11.43 14.27 7.02
CA ILE A 111 -10.31 13.52 6.45
C ILE A 111 -10.28 13.71 4.94
N TRP A 112 -11.41 13.50 4.26
CA TRP A 112 -11.53 13.56 2.80
C TRP A 112 -11.60 15.00 2.26
N GLY A 113 -12.17 15.95 3.01
CA GLY A 113 -12.19 17.37 2.66
C GLY A 113 -10.81 18.05 2.72
N ARG A 114 -9.77 17.35 3.22
CA ARG A 114 -8.37 17.79 3.09
C ARG A 114 -7.71 17.29 1.80
N PHE A 115 -8.28 16.25 1.15
CA PHE A 115 -7.78 15.72 -0.12
C PHE A 115 -8.42 16.38 -1.34
N GLU A 116 -9.63 16.90 -1.21
CA GLU A 116 -10.20 17.80 -2.22
C GLU A 116 -9.83 19.26 -1.94
N SER A 117 -9.13 19.86 -2.90
CA SER A 117 -9.07 21.32 -3.16
C SER A 117 -8.14 22.23 -2.35
N ALA A 118 -7.05 21.73 -1.75
CA ALA A 118 -6.03 22.65 -1.20
C ALA A 118 -4.69 22.72 -1.95
N ASP A 119 -4.25 21.73 -2.74
CA ASP A 119 -2.87 21.77 -3.30
C ASP A 119 -2.60 20.92 -4.56
N ALA A 120 -3.61 20.50 -5.33
CA ALA A 120 -3.36 19.80 -6.61
C ALA A 120 -2.60 20.68 -7.61
N THR A 121 -2.74 22.00 -7.50
CA THR A 121 -2.04 22.99 -8.34
C THR A 121 -0.70 23.45 -7.73
N ALA A 122 -0.45 23.23 -6.44
CA ALA A 122 0.75 23.70 -5.74
C ALA A 122 1.90 22.68 -5.67
N ARG A 123 1.64 21.38 -5.88
CA ARG A 123 2.66 20.32 -5.82
C ARG A 123 3.28 19.93 -7.16
N ALA A 124 3.09 20.72 -8.21
CA ALA A 124 4.06 20.77 -9.30
C ALA A 124 5.37 21.48 -8.87
N SER A 125 5.82 21.28 -7.62
CA SER A 125 7.20 21.54 -7.26
C SER A 125 8.06 20.63 -8.14
N LYS A 126 8.94 21.23 -8.94
CA LYS A 126 9.83 20.54 -9.87
C LYS A 126 10.57 19.42 -9.13
N VAL A 127 10.11 18.18 -9.28
CA VAL A 127 10.71 17.00 -8.64
C VAL A 127 12.15 16.93 -9.12
N THR A 128 13.08 17.24 -8.21
CA THR A 128 14.50 17.25 -8.54
C THR A 128 15.07 15.88 -8.25
N ILE A 129 15.38 15.14 -9.31
CA ILE A 129 16.04 13.84 -9.20
C ILE A 129 17.54 14.06 -8.99
N HIS A 130 18.09 13.32 -8.06
CA HIS A 130 19.49 13.34 -7.70
C HIS A 130 20.10 11.94 -7.84
N THR A 131 21.42 11.87 -8.00
CA THR A 131 22.17 10.62 -7.96
C THR A 131 22.95 10.54 -6.66
N LEU A 132 22.82 9.42 -5.94
CA LEU A 132 23.58 9.09 -4.73
C LEU A 132 23.99 7.63 -4.78
N PHE A 133 25.29 7.34 -4.63
CA PHE A 133 25.82 5.97 -4.69
C PHE A 133 25.39 5.19 -5.96
N GLY A 134 25.16 5.91 -7.06
CA GLY A 134 24.64 5.38 -8.32
C GLY A 134 23.11 5.17 -8.38
N ALA A 135 22.39 5.28 -7.27
CA ALA A 135 20.92 5.26 -7.25
C ALA A 135 20.31 6.62 -7.62
N LYS A 136 19.14 6.61 -8.26
CA LYS A 136 18.31 7.80 -8.43
C LYS A 136 17.43 7.99 -7.20
N VAL A 137 17.48 9.19 -6.64
CA VAL A 137 16.77 9.54 -5.40
C VAL A 137 16.10 10.90 -5.52
N LYS A 138 15.15 11.17 -4.64
CA LYS A 138 14.53 12.49 -4.45
C LYS A 138 14.18 12.70 -2.98
N ASP A 139 13.74 13.90 -2.63
CA ASP A 139 13.13 14.14 -1.32
C ASP A 139 11.84 13.32 -1.20
N LEU A 140 11.61 12.73 -0.02
CA LEU A 140 10.37 12.02 0.28
C LEU A 140 9.28 13.04 0.64
N THR A 141 8.33 13.27 -0.26
CA THR A 141 7.36 14.38 -0.16
C THR A 141 5.92 13.98 -0.38
N THR A 142 5.65 12.73 -0.79
CA THR A 142 4.28 12.26 -1.09
C THR A 142 3.83 11.15 -0.13
N GLU A 143 2.52 11.04 0.09
CA GLU A 143 1.96 10.00 0.96
C GLU A 143 2.14 8.60 0.34
N GLU A 144 2.18 8.51 -0.99
CA GLU A 144 2.48 7.28 -1.72
C GLU A 144 3.90 6.78 -1.42
N GLU A 145 4.90 7.66 -1.47
CA GLU A 145 6.29 7.31 -1.13
C GLU A 145 6.44 6.89 0.33
N LYS A 146 5.77 7.63 1.23
CA LYS A 146 5.74 7.32 2.66
C LYS A 146 5.16 5.92 2.92
N SER A 147 4.07 5.59 2.22
CA SER A 147 3.42 4.28 2.30
C SER A 147 4.33 3.18 1.75
N VAL A 148 4.91 3.35 0.56
CA VAL A 148 5.81 2.37 -0.07
C VAL A 148 7.04 2.10 0.80
N ALA A 149 7.65 3.15 1.35
CA ALA A 149 8.83 3.02 2.19
C ALA A 149 8.52 2.58 3.63
N GLY A 150 7.25 2.60 4.06
CA GLY A 150 6.84 2.24 5.42
C GLY A 150 7.34 3.21 6.49
N VAL A 151 7.37 4.52 6.19
CA VAL A 151 7.88 5.55 7.11
C VAL A 151 6.75 6.39 7.74
N GLY A 152 6.99 6.92 8.94
CA GLY A 152 5.97 7.65 9.69
C GLY A 152 5.76 9.11 9.28
N GLU A 153 6.68 9.69 8.51
CA GLU A 153 6.73 11.14 8.23
C GLU A 153 7.14 11.41 6.78
N LEU A 154 6.69 12.54 6.22
CA LEU A 154 7.15 13.08 4.92
C LEU A 154 8.53 13.76 5.06
N ALA A 155 9.52 12.98 5.50
CA ALA A 155 10.88 13.45 5.71
C ALA A 155 11.88 12.34 5.42
N GLY A 156 12.89 12.64 4.60
CA GLY A 156 13.90 11.67 4.20
C GLY A 156 14.19 11.73 2.72
N ILE A 157 14.84 10.69 2.21
CA ILE A 157 15.25 10.57 0.82
C ILE A 157 14.66 9.29 0.27
N TYR A 158 13.75 9.42 -0.70
CA TYR A 158 13.11 8.29 -1.36
C TYR A 158 13.99 7.77 -2.51
N VAL A 159 14.16 6.44 -2.57
CA VAL A 159 14.95 5.75 -3.60
C VAL A 159 14.03 5.35 -4.76
N ILE A 160 14.22 6.00 -5.91
CA ILE A 160 13.39 5.80 -7.10
C ILE A 160 13.87 4.56 -7.88
N GLU A 161 15.18 4.46 -8.08
CA GLU A 161 15.77 3.46 -8.96
C GLU A 161 17.18 3.13 -8.47
N VAL A 162 17.55 1.84 -8.51
CA VAL A 162 18.87 1.37 -8.13
C VAL A 162 19.43 0.51 -9.27
N PRO A 163 20.33 1.06 -10.12
CA PRO A 163 21.04 0.27 -11.12
C PRO A 163 21.83 -0.88 -10.49
N ARG A 164 21.87 -2.04 -11.14
CA ARG A 164 22.46 -3.28 -10.58
C ARG A 164 23.96 -3.17 -10.27
N ASP A 165 24.67 -2.34 -11.02
CA ASP A 165 26.10 -2.07 -10.93
C ASP A 165 26.44 -0.90 -9.97
N SER A 166 25.43 -0.31 -9.34
CA SER A 166 25.61 0.82 -8.42
C SER A 166 26.19 0.41 -7.06
N VAL A 167 26.81 1.37 -6.38
CA VAL A 167 27.26 1.21 -4.97
C VAL A 167 26.04 0.93 -4.07
N ALA A 168 24.91 1.59 -4.33
CA ALA A 168 23.66 1.37 -3.61
C ALA A 168 23.16 -0.08 -3.72
N ALA A 169 23.18 -0.68 -4.93
CA ALA A 169 22.80 -2.08 -5.12
C ALA A 169 23.72 -3.03 -4.33
N ARG A 170 25.04 -2.82 -4.39
CA ARG A 170 26.00 -3.64 -3.62
C ARG A 170 25.81 -3.51 -2.11
N ALA A 171 25.35 -2.36 -1.65
CA ALA A 171 25.02 -2.11 -0.25
C ALA A 171 23.65 -2.69 0.17
N GLY A 172 22.88 -3.25 -0.77
CA GLY A 172 21.56 -3.84 -0.50
C GLY A 172 20.40 -2.84 -0.44
N ILE A 173 20.61 -1.61 -0.93
CA ILE A 173 19.55 -0.61 -1.12
C ILE A 173 18.76 -0.97 -2.38
N VAL A 174 17.44 -0.86 -2.31
CA VAL A 174 16.53 -1.16 -3.44
C VAL A 174 15.57 -0.01 -3.70
N ALA A 175 14.92 0.00 -4.86
CA ALA A 175 13.87 0.97 -5.15
C ALA A 175 12.71 0.82 -4.16
N GLY A 176 12.14 1.94 -3.73
CA GLY A 176 11.12 2.00 -2.67
C GLY A 176 11.67 2.19 -1.26
N ASP A 177 12.98 2.03 -1.05
CA ASP A 177 13.60 2.35 0.24
C ASP A 177 13.58 3.87 0.52
N ALA A 178 13.63 4.24 1.80
CA ALA A 178 13.86 5.60 2.28
C ALA A 178 15.11 5.67 3.17
N ILE A 179 15.98 6.66 2.92
CA ILE A 179 17.14 6.96 3.76
C ILE A 179 16.75 8.05 4.76
N LEU A 180 16.86 7.73 6.06
CA LEU A 180 16.36 8.60 7.15
C LEU A 180 17.49 9.22 7.99
N ALA A 181 18.67 8.62 8.03
CA ALA A 181 19.80 9.14 8.80
C ALA A 181 21.16 8.76 8.21
N VAL A 182 22.18 9.54 8.58
CA VAL A 182 23.59 9.22 8.34
C VAL A 182 24.35 9.33 9.66
N ASN A 183 25.07 8.27 10.04
CA ASN A 183 25.81 8.14 11.30
C ASN A 183 24.94 8.51 12.51
N GLY A 184 23.72 7.97 12.56
CA GLY A 184 22.75 8.22 13.63
C GLY A 184 22.10 9.61 13.62
N ARG A 185 22.43 10.49 12.65
CA ARG A 185 21.86 11.84 12.57
C ARG A 185 20.81 11.94 11.47
N LYS A 186 19.56 12.28 11.83
CA LYS A 186 18.42 12.41 10.91
C LYS A 186 18.76 13.34 9.73
N VAL A 187 18.25 12.97 8.56
CA VAL A 187 18.25 13.75 7.33
C VAL A 187 16.81 13.88 6.83
N THR A 188 16.42 15.09 6.45
CA THR A 188 15.04 15.40 6.05
C THR A 188 14.89 15.57 4.55
N ASN A 189 15.99 15.80 3.83
CA ASN A 189 16.05 15.99 2.38
C ASN A 189 17.45 15.67 1.83
N VAL A 190 17.56 15.58 0.51
CA VAL A 190 18.79 15.27 -0.21
C VAL A 190 19.86 16.33 0.03
N ALA A 191 19.50 17.60 0.17
CA ALA A 191 20.46 18.66 0.49
C ALA A 191 21.13 18.42 1.86
N ALA A 192 20.36 18.04 2.88
CA ALA A 192 20.89 17.68 4.20
C ALA A 192 21.78 16.44 4.14
N LEU A 193 21.36 15.42 3.41
CA LEU A 193 22.16 14.21 3.17
C LEU A 193 23.50 14.55 2.52
N ARG A 194 23.50 15.29 1.40
CA ARG A 194 24.72 15.71 0.70
C ARG A 194 25.68 16.51 1.58
N ARG A 195 25.17 17.43 2.40
CA ARG A 195 26.03 18.17 3.34
C ARG A 195 26.72 17.25 4.35
N ARG A 196 26.04 16.18 4.79
CA ARG A 196 26.64 15.18 5.69
C ARG A 196 27.67 14.33 4.97
N LEU A 197 27.34 13.82 3.77
CA LEU A 197 28.25 12.99 2.97
C LEU A 197 29.52 13.77 2.60
N LYS A 198 29.40 15.06 2.23
CA LYS A 198 30.57 15.92 1.93
C LYS A 198 31.56 15.99 3.10
N ARG A 199 31.09 15.98 4.35
CA ARG A 199 31.95 15.99 5.55
C ARG A 199 32.60 14.63 5.85
N ALA A 200 32.09 13.57 5.25
CA ALA A 200 32.54 12.20 5.42
C ALA A 200 33.25 11.64 4.18
N LYS A 201 33.67 12.50 3.25
CA LYS A 201 34.39 12.10 2.04
C LYS A 201 35.63 11.26 2.38
N GLY A 202 35.83 10.17 1.66
CA GLY A 202 36.90 9.19 1.90
C GLY A 202 36.70 8.32 3.15
N LYS A 203 35.48 8.25 3.69
CA LYS A 203 35.15 7.45 4.87
C LYS A 203 33.92 6.59 4.63
N THR A 204 33.82 5.49 5.36
CA THR A 204 32.58 4.72 5.48
C THR A 204 31.59 5.45 6.38
N VAL A 205 30.34 5.53 5.94
CA VAL A 205 29.20 6.04 6.73
C VAL A 205 28.17 4.95 6.94
N GLU A 206 27.43 5.02 8.05
CA GLU A 206 26.25 4.21 8.31
C GLU A 206 25.00 4.99 7.89
N LEU A 207 24.20 4.41 6.99
CA LEU A 207 22.90 4.90 6.58
C LEU A 207 21.81 4.15 7.34
N HIS A 208 20.83 4.88 7.87
CA HIS A 208 19.57 4.28 8.32
C HIS A 208 18.60 4.23 7.15
N VAL A 209 18.23 3.03 6.73
CA VAL A 209 17.41 2.75 5.54
C VAL A 209 16.19 1.96 5.96
N VAL A 210 15.01 2.45 5.60
CA VAL A 210 13.71 1.82 5.87
C VAL A 210 13.06 1.45 4.55
N GLY A 211 12.38 0.30 4.52
CA GLY A 211 11.68 -0.25 3.37
C GLY A 211 11.03 -1.56 3.82
N ALA A 212 11.22 -2.66 3.09
CA ALA A 212 10.76 -3.98 3.53
C ALA A 212 11.30 -4.40 4.91
N LYS A 213 12.48 -3.89 5.29
CA LYS A 213 13.09 -4.04 6.63
C LYS A 213 13.77 -2.73 7.03
N ASP A 214 13.69 -2.38 8.31
CA ASP A 214 14.53 -1.35 8.92
C ASP A 214 15.97 -1.88 9.06
N ARG A 215 16.93 -1.17 8.45
CA ARG A 215 18.32 -1.59 8.28
C ARG A 215 19.30 -0.45 8.54
N LYS A 216 20.46 -0.80 9.09
CA LYS A 216 21.65 0.04 9.13
C LYS A 216 22.66 -0.48 8.12
N ILE A 217 22.97 0.33 7.10
CA ILE A 217 23.79 -0.07 5.96
C ILE A 217 25.08 0.76 5.94
N LYS A 218 26.24 0.10 5.85
CA LYS A 218 27.52 0.80 5.71
C LYS A 218 27.85 1.02 4.24
N VAL A 219 28.19 2.25 3.87
CA VAL A 219 28.53 2.64 2.51
C VAL A 219 29.77 3.54 2.52
N GLU A 220 30.69 3.31 1.59
CA GLU A 220 31.85 4.18 1.39
C GLU A 220 31.48 5.44 0.62
N VAL A 221 31.97 6.60 1.09
CA VAL A 221 31.74 7.89 0.44
C VAL A 221 32.97 8.27 -0.37
N GLU A 222 32.84 8.23 -1.69
CA GLU A 222 33.87 8.66 -2.66
C GLU A 222 34.10 10.19 -2.68
#